data_AF-A0A2N7WK15-F1
#
_entry.id   AF-A0A2N7WK15-F1
#
_cell.length_a   1.000
_cell.length_b   1.000
_cell.length_c   1.000
_cell.angle_alpha   90.00
_cell.angle_beta   90.00
_cell.angle_gamma   90.00
#
_symmetry.space_group_name_H-M   'P 1'
#
loop_
_entity.id
_entity.type
_entity.pdbx_description
1 polymer ?
#
loop_
_entity_poly.entity_id
_entity_poly.type
_entity_poly.pdbx_seq_one_letter_code
_entity_poly.pdbx_strand_id
1 'polypeptide(L)' 'MDKKPVRAKRFNASHVVEAELEHLDWATKQPAQRMLDAVYWRRRVRAVRCGFELTEKQVARVEKILQRLGPRTE' A
#
# COMPACT_ATOMS: atom_id res chain seq x y z
N MET A 1 5.82 -32.08 0.53
CA MET A 1 4.59 -31.41 0.99
C MET A 1 4.68 -29.95 0.60
N ASP A 2 4.18 -29.62 -0.58
CA ASP A 2 4.11 -28.26 -1.09
C ASP A 2 3.11 -27.46 -0.25
N LYS A 3 3.63 -26.66 0.69
CA LYS A 3 2.85 -25.66 1.44
C LYS A 3 2.38 -24.61 0.44
N LYS A 4 1.23 -24.85 -0.20
CA LYS A 4 0.53 -23.81 -0.97
C LYS A 4 0.30 -22.62 -0.02
N PRO A 5 0.79 -21.42 -0.35
CA PRO A 5 0.51 -20.26 0.48
C PRO A 5 -1.01 -20.08 0.46
N VAL A 6 -1.64 -20.21 1.63
CA VAL A 6 -3.04 -19.86 1.83
C VAL A 6 -3.15 -18.40 1.43
N ARG A 7 -3.67 -18.14 0.24
CA ARG A 7 -3.91 -16.79 -0.25
C ARG A 7 -4.88 -16.17 0.75
N ALA A 8 -4.40 -15.24 1.57
CA ALA A 8 -5.22 -14.59 2.58
C ALA A 8 -6.51 -14.10 1.91
N LYS A 9 -7.67 -14.41 2.51
CA LYS A 9 -8.95 -13.93 2.02
C LYS A 9 -8.87 -12.40 1.95
N ARG A 10 -8.92 -11.86 0.74
CA ARG A 10 -8.94 -10.41 0.52
C ARG A 10 -10.30 -9.89 0.96
N PHE A 11 -10.30 -8.78 1.68
CA PHE A 11 -11.53 -8.16 2.15
C PHE A 11 -12.11 -7.21 1.09
N ASN A 12 -13.43 -7.26 0.92
CA ASN A 12 -14.20 -6.31 0.12
C ASN A 12 -14.61 -5.14 1.03
N ALA A 13 -13.80 -4.09 1.07
CA ALA A 13 -14.02 -2.93 1.92
C ALA A 13 -13.64 -1.63 1.20
N SER A 14 -14.24 -1.40 0.04
CA SER A 14 -13.84 -0.31 -0.89
C SER A 14 -13.74 1.06 -0.21
N HIS A 15 -14.69 1.42 0.66
CA HIS A 15 -14.65 2.71 1.38
C HIS A 15 -13.48 2.84 2.36
N VAL A 16 -13.12 1.75 3.04
CA VAL A 16 -11.97 1.72 3.96
C VAL A 16 -10.67 1.82 3.16
N VAL A 17 -10.61 1.14 2.02
CA VAL A 17 -9.48 1.23 1.09
C VAL A 17 -9.31 2.66 0.56
N GLU A 18 -10.38 3.34 0.15
CA GLU A 18 -10.28 4.73 -0.32
C GLU A 18 -9.75 5.66 0.79
N ALA A 19 -10.29 5.57 2.00
CA ALA A 19 -9.83 6.39 3.13
C ALA A 19 -8.34 6.14 3.46
N GLU A 20 -7.90 4.88 3.45
CA GLU A 20 -6.48 4.55 3.69
C GLU A 20 -5.60 5.04 2.53
N LEU A 21 -6.04 4.93 1.28
CA LEU A 21 -5.29 5.44 0.12
C LEU A 21 -5.19 6.96 0.11
N GLU A 22 -6.23 7.67 0.54
CA GLU A 22 -6.19 9.13 0.73
C GLU A 22 -5.19 9.52 1.83
N HIS A 23 -5.23 8.82 2.97
CA HIS A 23 -4.26 9.03 4.03
C HIS A 23 -2.82 8.79 3.55
N LEU A 24 -2.58 7.68 2.84
CA LEU A 24 -1.25 7.33 2.33
C LEU A 24 -0.76 8.31 1.25
N ASP A 25 -1.65 8.78 0.36
CA ASP A 25 -1.27 9.78 -0.63
C ASP A 25 -0.90 11.12 0.02
N TRP A 26 -1.65 11.55 1.03
CA TRP A 26 -1.32 12.75 1.80
C TRP A 26 -0.02 12.59 2.59
N ALA A 27 0.14 11.49 3.33
CA ALA A 27 1.30 11.24 4.19
C ALA A 27 2.61 11.14 3.40
N THR A 28 2.59 10.49 2.23
CA THR A 28 3.78 10.31 1.39
C THR A 28 4.19 11.56 0.59
N LYS A 29 3.37 12.62 0.61
CA LYS A 29 3.75 13.95 0.09
C LYS A 29 4.44 14.82 1.13
N GLN A 30 4.33 14.48 2.42
CA GLN A 30 4.97 15.24 3.47
C GLN A 30 6.49 14.99 3.47
N PRO A 31 7.30 15.95 3.94
CA PRO A 31 8.72 15.74 4.15
C PRO A 31 8.97 14.50 5.01
N ALA A 32 9.94 13.67 4.61
CA ALA A 32 10.23 12.43 5.32
C ALA A 32 10.64 12.73 6.78
N GLN A 33 9.80 12.30 7.73
CA GLN A 33 10.18 12.29 9.14
C GLN A 33 11.11 11.10 9.39
N ARG A 34 12.17 11.27 10.19
CA ARG A 34 13.17 10.24 10.47
C ARG A 34 12.59 8.89 10.90
N MET A 35 11.45 8.87 11.59
CA MET A 35 10.78 7.64 12.03
C MET A 35 9.84 7.02 10.99
N LEU A 36 9.34 7.81 10.03
CA LEU A 36 8.35 7.39 9.03
C LEU A 36 8.97 7.55 7.63
N ASP A 37 9.97 6.72 7.37
CA ASP A 37 10.74 6.72 6.14
C ASP A 37 10.00 6.06 4.96
N ALA A 38 10.61 6.11 3.78
CA ALA A 38 10.04 5.54 2.57
C ALA A 38 9.82 4.01 2.66
N VAL A 39 10.60 3.31 3.49
CA VAL A 39 10.47 1.86 3.70
C VAL A 39 9.22 1.56 4.53
N TYR A 40 8.98 2.33 5.59
CA TYR A 40 7.77 2.25 6.41
C TYR A 40 6.51 2.45 5.56
N TRP A 41 6.45 3.54 4.79
CA TRP A 41 5.29 3.82 3.95
C TRP A 41 5.10 2.77 2.87
N ARG A 42 6.17 2.23 2.29
CA ARG A 42 6.09 1.14 1.31
C ARG A 42 5.47 -0.12 1.91
N ARG A 43 5.78 -0.45 3.16
CA ARG A 43 5.17 -1.59 3.86
C ARG A 43 3.66 -1.38 4.04
N ARG A 44 3.23 -0.19 4.45
CA ARG A 44 1.80 0.18 4.58
C ARG A 44 1.05 0.05 3.26
N VAL A 45 1.57 0.64 2.19
CA VAL A 45 0.96 0.60 0.85
C VAL A 45 0.85 -0.83 0.33
N ARG A 46 1.88 -1.67 0.56
CA ARG A 46 1.83 -3.10 0.21
C ARG A 46 0.83 -3.89 1.04
N ALA A 47 0.66 -3.56 2.32
CA ALA A 47 -0.34 -4.21 3.16
C ALA A 47 -1.76 -3.98 2.62
N VAL A 48 -2.07 -2.77 2.16
CA VAL A 48 -3.36 -2.47 1.49
C VAL A 48 -3.53 -3.32 0.22
N ARG A 49 -2.50 -3.36 -0.64
CA ARG A 49 -2.53 -4.16 -1.88
C ARG A 49 -2.72 -5.66 -1.64
N CYS A 50 -2.16 -6.19 -0.56
CA CYS A 50 -2.23 -7.62 -0.26
C CYS A 50 -3.48 -7.99 0.54
N GLY A 51 -3.99 -7.10 1.38
CA GLY A 51 -5.10 -7.35 2.31
C GLY A 51 -6.50 -7.14 1.71
N PHE A 52 -6.61 -6.38 0.62
CA PHE A 52 -7.90 -6.01 0.04
C PHE A 52 -8.02 -6.40 -1.43
N GLU A 53 -9.26 -6.57 -1.87
CA GLU A 53 -9.58 -6.63 -3.28
C GLU A 53 -9.73 -5.20 -3.79
N LEU A 54 -8.85 -4.82 -4.72
CA LEU A 54 -8.75 -3.45 -5.21
C LEU A 54 -9.37 -3.33 -6.59
N THR A 55 -10.07 -2.23 -6.83
CA THR A 55 -10.46 -1.81 -8.18
C THR A 55 -9.25 -1.35 -8.99
N GLU A 56 -9.35 -1.31 -10.32
CA GLU A 56 -8.27 -0.81 -11.18
C GLU A 56 -7.83 0.61 -10.82
N LYS A 57 -8.80 1.48 -10.47
CA LYS A 57 -8.52 2.86 -10.01
C LYS A 57 -7.69 2.87 -8.73
N GLN A 58 -8.00 1.99 -7.78
CA GLN A 58 -7.27 1.86 -6.52
C GLN A 58 -5.86 1.29 -6.75
N VAL A 59 -5.72 0.32 -7.65
CA VAL A 59 -4.41 -0.22 -8.04
C VAL A 59 -3.52 0.89 -8.63
N ALA A 60 -4.04 1.69 -9.55
CA ALA A 60 -3.30 2.81 -10.13
C ALA A 60 -2.86 3.84 -9.07
N ARG A 61 -3.71 4.13 -8.08
CA ARG A 61 -3.36 5.00 -6.93
C ARG A 61 -2.23 4.38 -6.09
N VAL A 62 -2.32 3.09 -5.76
CA VAL A 62 -1.27 2.36 -5.04
C VAL A 62 0.08 2.45 -5.77
N GLU A 63 0.09 2.22 -7.08
CA GLU A 63 1.31 2.26 -7.88
C GLU A 63 1.92 3.66 -7.93
N LYS A 64 1.09 4.70 -8.06
CA LYS A 64 1.55 6.10 -8.00
C LYS A 64 2.22 6.43 -6.67
N ILE A 65 1.65 5.97 -5.55
CA ILE A 65 2.25 6.17 -4.22
C ILE A 65 3.59 5.42 -4.13
N LEU A 66 3.65 4.16 -4.61
CA LEU A 66 4.88 3.37 -4.60
C LEU A 66 6.00 4.00 -5.45
N GLN A 67 5.67 4.57 -6.61
CA GLN A 67 6.64 5.28 -7.46
C GLN A 67 7.22 6.51 -6.76
N ARG A 68 6.38 7.29 -6.05
CA ARG A 68 6.82 8.46 -5.27
C ARG A 68 7.81 8.09 -4.17
N LEU A 69 7.60 6.95 -3.52
CA LEU A 69 8.49 6.43 -2.49
C LEU A 69 9.85 5.94 -3.05
N GLY A 70 10.06 6.03 -4.37
CA GLY A 70 11.30 5.67 -5.03
C GLY A 70 11.52 4.15 -5.12
N PRO A 71 12.67 3.73 -5.66
CA PRO A 71 13.05 2.32 -5.72
C PRO A 71 13.26 1.75 -4.32
N ARG A 72 13.18 0.43 -4.20
CA ARG A 72 13.50 -0.27 -2.97
C ARG A 72 15.01 -0.21 -2.78
N THR A 73 15.48 0.77 -2.01
CA THR A 73 16.84 0.74 -1.48
C THR A 73 16.91 -0.47 -0.57
N GLU A 74 17.59 -1.52 -1.04
CA GLU A 74 17.95 -2.70 -0.23
C GLU A 74 18.96 -2.34 0.85
#